data_AF-A0A399ZJ49-F1
#
_entry.id   AF-A0A399ZJ49-F1
#
_cell.length_a   1.000
_cell.length_b   1.000
_cell.length_c   1.000
_cell.angle_alpha   90.00
_cell.angle_beta   90.00
_cell.angle_gamma   90.00
#
_symmetry.space_group_name_H-M   'P 1'
#
loop_
_entity.id
_entity.type
_entity.pdbx_description
1 polymer ?
#
loop_
_entity_poly.entity_id
_entity_poly.type
_entity_poly.pdbx_seq_one_letter_code
_entity_poly.pdbx_strand_id
1 'polypeptide(L)' 'MSGSRQSAPARSGKRPSRRAAKRKAKKPPVCRAPRFGGRCPQCKKGRLDYDGLLILHCPLCGYSAGGGGFT' A
#
# COMPACT_ATOMS: atom_id res chain seq x y z
N MET A 1 -67.01 -15.34 -26.68
CA MET A 1 -65.55 -15.44 -26.93
C MET A 1 -64.90 -14.36 -26.08
N SER A 2 -64.29 -14.75 -24.95
CA SER A 2 -62.81 -14.83 -24.83
C SER A 2 -62.21 -13.42 -24.67
N GLY A 3 -61.62 -13.01 -23.55
CA GLY A 3 -61.35 -13.74 -22.32
C GLY A 3 -60.74 -12.82 -21.25
N SER A 4 -60.89 -13.27 -20.02
CA SER A 4 -60.13 -12.89 -18.84
C SER A 4 -58.65 -13.24 -19.02
N ARG A 5 -57.73 -12.36 -18.60
CA ARG A 5 -56.34 -12.62 -18.11
C ARG A 5 -55.69 -11.25 -17.84
N GLN A 6 -55.70 -10.76 -16.60
CA GLN A 6 -54.68 -11.02 -15.57
C GLN A 6 -53.25 -10.79 -16.07
N SER A 7 -52.57 -9.77 -15.54
CA SER A 7 -51.10 -9.71 -15.41
C SER A 7 -50.70 -8.69 -14.34
N ALA A 8 -50.42 -9.19 -13.15
CA ALA A 8 -49.57 -8.58 -12.12
C ALA A 8 -48.16 -9.24 -12.21
N PRO A 9 -47.17 -8.95 -11.35
CA PRO A 9 -46.71 -7.72 -10.70
C PRO A 9 -45.17 -7.49 -10.81
N ALA A 10 -44.72 -6.35 -10.27
CA ALA A 10 -43.45 -6.13 -9.55
C ALA A 10 -42.13 -6.65 -10.17
N ARG A 11 -41.43 -5.75 -10.89
CA ARG A 11 -39.97 -5.88 -11.05
C ARG A 11 -39.28 -5.50 -9.74
N SER A 12 -39.11 -6.52 -8.89
CA SER A 12 -38.26 -6.54 -7.71
C SER A 12 -36.78 -6.41 -8.12
N GLY A 13 -36.36 -5.18 -8.39
CA GLY A 13 -34.96 -4.84 -8.59
C GLY A 13 -34.24 -4.68 -7.25
N LYS A 14 -33.91 -5.79 -6.58
CA LYS A 14 -32.97 -5.78 -5.45
C LYS A 14 -31.60 -5.37 -5.99
N ARG A 15 -31.34 -4.07 -5.98
CA ARG A 15 -30.05 -3.50 -6.37
C ARG A 15 -28.97 -4.05 -5.43
N PRO A 16 -27.96 -4.77 -5.94
CA PRO A 16 -26.98 -5.44 -5.08
C PRO A 16 -26.27 -4.42 -4.20
N SER A 17 -26.21 -4.78 -2.92
CA SER A 17 -25.55 -4.04 -1.86
C SER A 17 -24.19 -3.52 -2.33
N ARG A 18 -24.04 -2.19 -2.39
CA ARG A 18 -22.74 -1.53 -2.50
C ARG A 18 -21.98 -1.82 -1.21
N ARG A 19 -21.38 -3.02 -1.11
CA ARG A 19 -20.39 -3.33 -0.08
C ARG A 19 -19.19 -2.44 -0.36
N ALA A 20 -19.15 -1.33 0.36
CA ALA A 20 -18.05 -0.39 0.38
C ALA A 20 -16.76 -1.14 0.70
N ALA A 21 -15.97 -1.41 -0.33
CA ALA A 21 -14.61 -1.87 -0.19
C ALA A 21 -13.85 -0.79 0.59
N LYS A 22 -13.60 -1.05 1.88
CA LYS A 22 -12.72 -0.26 2.73
C LYS A 22 -11.32 -0.31 2.13
N ARG A 23 -11.01 0.63 1.22
CA ARG A 23 -9.64 0.88 0.75
C ARG A 23 -8.86 1.39 1.96
N LYS A 24 -8.18 0.50 2.68
CA LYS A 24 -7.24 0.91 3.73
C LYS A 24 -6.21 1.82 3.08
N ALA A 25 -6.27 3.10 3.40
CA ALA A 25 -5.27 4.08 3.02
C ALA A 25 -3.92 3.58 3.55
N LYS A 26 -3.03 3.14 2.64
CA LYS A 26 -1.63 2.93 2.97
C LYS A 26 -1.10 4.28 3.40
N LYS A 27 -0.81 4.48 4.69
CA LYS A 27 -0.10 5.67 5.17
C LYS A 27 1.09 5.91 4.23
N PRO A 28 1.29 7.14 3.72
CA PRO A 28 2.49 7.44 2.95
C PRO A 28 3.69 7.01 3.81
N PRO A 29 4.72 6.39 3.21
CA PRO A 29 5.91 6.04 3.97
C PRO A 29 6.44 7.34 4.54
N VAL A 30 6.28 7.50 5.86
CA VAL A 30 6.90 8.58 6.61
C VAL A 30 8.35 8.60 6.17
N CYS A 31 8.84 9.72 5.64
CA CYS A 31 10.20 9.87 5.17
C CYS A 31 11.14 9.74 6.38
N ARG A 32 11.31 8.51 6.87
CA ARG A 32 12.22 8.18 7.94
C ARG A 32 13.59 8.24 7.33
N ALA A 33 14.42 9.13 7.85
CA ALA A 33 15.82 9.17 7.50
C ALA A 33 16.39 7.75 7.60
N PRO A 34 17.09 7.27 6.55
CA PRO A 34 17.82 6.01 6.63
C PRO A 34 18.77 6.08 7.83
N ARG A 35 18.70 5.06 8.67
CA ARG A 35 19.48 4.96 9.91
C ARG A 35 20.24 3.64 9.94
N PHE A 36 21.37 3.63 10.63
CA PHE A 36 22.17 2.41 10.84
C PHE A 36 21.32 1.29 11.45
N GLY A 37 21.47 0.08 10.91
CA GLY A 37 20.69 -1.10 11.27
C GLY A 37 19.21 -1.05 10.84
N GLY A 38 18.75 0.04 10.23
CA GLY A 38 17.40 0.20 9.71
C GLY A 38 17.14 -0.66 8.47
N ARG A 39 15.86 -0.94 8.17
CA ARG A 39 15.50 -1.62 6.92
C ARG A 39 15.78 -0.70 5.73
N CYS A 40 16.41 -1.25 4.70
CA CYS A 40 16.65 -0.55 3.45
C CYS A 40 15.31 -0.10 2.81
N PRO A 41 15.17 1.17 2.41
CA PRO A 41 13.94 1.67 1.80
C PRO A 41 13.70 1.09 0.40
N GLN A 42 14.77 0.71 -0.31
CA GLN A 42 14.70 0.10 -1.63
C GLN A 42 14.23 -1.35 -1.55
N CYS A 43 15.06 -2.25 -1.00
CA CYS A 43 14.76 -3.68 -1.03
C CYS A 43 13.90 -4.17 0.13
N LYS A 44 13.80 -3.42 1.24
CA LYS A 44 13.06 -3.76 2.49
C LYS A 44 13.46 -5.06 3.18
N LYS A 45 14.38 -5.82 2.59
CA LYS A 45 14.94 -7.08 3.10
C LYS A 45 16.27 -6.84 3.81
N GLY A 46 17.12 -6.03 3.19
CA GLY A 46 18.45 -5.71 3.71
C GLY A 46 18.40 -4.67 4.82
N ARG A 47 19.43 -4.70 5.66
CA ARG A 47 19.69 -3.64 6.63
C ARG A 47 20.73 -2.67 6.06
N LEU A 48 20.62 -1.41 6.44
CA LEU A 48 21.62 -0.39 6.14
C LEU A 48 22.77 -0.54 7.12
N ASP A 49 23.99 -0.58 6.60
CA ASP A 49 25.24 -0.69 7.34
C ASP A 49 26.23 0.40 6.86
N TYR A 50 27.26 0.72 7.63
CA TYR A 50 28.23 1.72 7.20
C TYR A 50 29.27 1.07 6.29
N ASP A 51 29.57 1.70 5.16
CA ASP A 51 30.59 1.22 4.20
C ASP A 51 32.03 1.61 4.57
N GLY A 52 32.26 2.13 5.78
CA GLY A 52 33.55 2.65 6.24
C GLY A 52 33.80 4.13 5.87
N LEU A 53 32.97 4.72 5.01
CA LEU A 53 33.03 6.14 4.63
C LEU A 53 31.89 6.97 5.26
N LEU A 54 31.28 6.45 6.34
CA LEU A 54 30.08 7.03 6.98
C LEU A 54 28.83 7.07 6.06
N ILE A 55 28.81 6.30 4.96
CA ILE A 55 27.66 6.19 4.08
C ILE A 55 26.86 4.93 4.47
N LEU A 56 25.54 5.08 4.59
CA LEU A 56 24.65 3.98 4.89
C LEU A 56 24.40 3.17 3.62
N HIS A 57 25.08 2.05 3.49
CA HIS A 57 25.02 1.14 2.35
C HIS A 57 24.21 -0.12 2.68
N CYS A 58 23.40 -0.58 1.73
CA CYS A 58 22.69 -1.85 1.83
C CYS A 58 23.39 -2.93 1.00
N PRO A 59 23.96 -3.98 1.63
CA PRO A 59 24.73 -5.02 0.92
C PRO A 59 23.86 -5.91 0.02
N LEU A 60 22.52 -5.88 0.17
CA LEU A 60 21.63 -6.72 -0.63
C LEU A 60 21.22 -6.10 -1.97
N CYS A 61 21.18 -4.78 -2.07
CA CYS A 61 20.70 -4.11 -3.30
C CYS A 61 21.58 -2.96 -3.75
N GLY A 62 22.70 -2.68 -3.07
CA GLY A 62 23.60 -1.59 -3.41
C GLY A 62 23.05 -0.19 -3.13
N TYR A 63 21.98 -0.08 -2.33
CA TYR A 63 21.42 1.23 -1.99
C TYR A 63 22.34 1.96 -1.03
N SER A 64 22.76 3.17 -1.40
CA SER A 64 23.57 4.05 -0.57
C SER A 64 22.74 5.29 -0.18
N ALA A 65 22.65 5.55 1.11
CA ALA A 65 22.15 6.81 1.64
C ALA A 65 23.34 7.58 2.22
N GLY A 66 23.59 8.77 1.71
CA GLY A 66 24.50 9.71 2.35
C GLY A 66 24.04 9.93 3.78
N GLY A 67 24.94 9.69 4.74
CA GLY A 67 24.68 9.93 6.14
C GLY A 67 24.15 11.36 6.29
N GLY A 68 22.90 11.50 6.71
CA GLY A 68 22.31 12.81 6.97
C GLY A 68 23.19 13.50 8.00
N GLY A 69 23.80 14.61 7.58
CA GLY A 69 24.53 15.49 8.48
C GLY A 69 23.64 15.85 9.67
N PHE A 70 24.27 15.99 10.82
CA PHE A 70 23.70 16.33 12.12
C PHE A 70 22.64 17.45 12.02
N THR A 71 21.36 17.10 11.87
CA THR A 71 20.21 18.04 11.95
C THR A 71 19.02 17.37 12.60
#